data_AF-A0A6N0NWV4-F1
#
_entry.id   AF-A0A6N0NWV4-F1
#
_cell.length_a   1.000
_cell.length_b   1.000
_cell.length_c   1.000
_cell.angle_alpha   90.00
_cell.angle_beta   90.00
_cell.angle_gamma   90.00
#
_symmetry.space_group_name_H-M   'P 1'
#
loop_
_entity.id
_entity.type
_entity.pdbx_description
1 polymer ?
#
loop_
_entity_poly.entity_id
_entity_poly.type
_entity_poly.pdbx_seq_one_letter_code
_entity_poly.pdbx_strand_id
1 'polypeptide(L)' 'METIKVKLSSGKEISIDENAVAILNKYARTMLTLEELARELNLASWEEAYELINSVPSWILWTPLEIYKRS' A
#
# COMPACT_ATOMS: atom_id res chain seq x y z
N MET A 1 -7.17 13.43 -1.25
CA MET A 1 -6.19 12.71 -0.41
C MET A 1 -4.81 13.25 -0.68
N GLU A 2 -3.99 13.45 0.35
CA GLU A 2 -2.57 13.72 0.17
C GLU A 2 -1.89 12.46 -0.40
N THR A 3 -1.25 12.60 -1.56
CA THR A 3 -0.47 11.51 -2.16
C THR A 3 0.81 11.33 -1.35
N ILE A 4 0.89 10.26 -0.57
CA ILE A 4 2.12 9.92 0.15
C ILE A 4 3.03 9.20 -0.83
N LYS A 5 4.22 9.73 -1.02
CA LYS A 5 5.25 9.08 -1.84
C LYS A 5 6.16 8.28 -0.94
N VAL A 6 6.23 6.97 -1.16
CA VAL A 6 7.16 6.09 -0.48
C VAL A 6 8.25 5.71 -1.48
N LYS A 7 9.50 5.95 -1.09
CA LYS A 7 10.66 5.50 -1.86
C LYS A 7 11.13 4.17 -1.29
N LEU A 8 11.16 3.14 -2.12
CA LEU A 8 11.66 1.81 -1.78
C LEU A 8 13.17 1.74 -1.91
N SER A 9 13.80 0.77 -1.25
CA SER A 9 15.26 0.56 -1.28
C SER A 9 15.78 0.17 -2.66
N SER A 10 14.91 -0.36 -3.53
CA SER A 10 15.20 -0.61 -4.95
C SER A 10 15.32 0.66 -5.79
N GLY A 11 15.02 1.83 -5.23
CA GLY A 11 14.98 3.11 -5.94
C GLY A 11 13.63 3.38 -6.61
N LYS A 12 12.66 2.47 -6.52
CA LYS A 12 11.30 2.67 -7.02
C LYS A 12 10.52 3.62 -6.10
N GLU A 13 9.86 4.61 -6.69
CA GLU A 13 8.93 5.49 -5.98
C GLU A 13 7.48 5.03 -6.20
N ILE A 14 6.75 4.85 -5.11
CA ILE A 14 5.33 4.50 -5.12
C ILE A 14 4.53 5.66 -4.59
N SER A 15 3.53 6.05 -5.37
CA SER A 15 2.51 6.98 -4.91
C SER A 15 1.40 6.18 -4.27
N ILE A 16 1.12 6.45 -3.00
CA ILE A 16 -0.03 5.90 -2.29
C ILE A 16 -1.26 6.70 -2.71
N ASP A 17 -1.86 6.32 -3.84
CA ASP A 17 -3.13 6.84 -4.34
C ASP A 17 -4.33 6.00 -3.88
N GLU A 18 -5.53 6.36 -4.31
CA GLU A 18 -6.77 5.65 -3.93
C GLU A 18 -6.74 4.15 -4.24
N ASN A 19 -6.15 3.75 -5.36
CA ASN A 19 -6.03 2.35 -5.76
C ASN A 19 -5.04 1.62 -4.84
N ALA A 20 -3.89 2.24 -4.54
CA ALA A 20 -2.93 1.68 -3.60
C ALA A 20 -3.56 1.49 -2.20
N VAL A 21 -4.32 2.48 -1.72
CA VAL A 21 -5.04 2.39 -0.43
C VAL A 21 -6.11 1.29 -0.46
N ALA A 22 -6.81 1.08 -1.58
CA ALA A 22 -7.76 -0.01 -1.72
C ALA A 22 -7.08 -1.39 -1.57
N ILE A 23 -5.93 -1.56 -2.24
CA ILE A 23 -5.14 -2.80 -2.19
C ILE A 23 -4.55 -3.01 -0.80
N LEU A 24 -4.03 -1.96 -0.16
CA LEU A 24 -3.51 -2.01 1.21
C LEU A 24 -4.61 -2.35 2.25
N ASN A 25 -5.80 -1.76 2.11
CA ASN A 25 -6.95 -2.11 2.94
C ASN A 25 -7.38 -3.57 2.74
N LYS A 26 -7.36 -4.05 1.48
CA LYS A 26 -7.64 -5.45 1.16
C LYS A 26 -6.61 -6.35 1.84
N TYR A 27 -5.32 -6.05 1.74
CA TYR A 27 -4.25 -6.77 2.42
C TYR A 27 -4.46 -6.82 3.94
N ALA A 28 -4.76 -5.70 4.58
CA ALA A 28 -4.95 -5.66 6.04
C ALA A 28 -6.19 -6.45 6.54
N ARG A 29 -7.20 -6.63 5.68
CA ARG A 29 -8.49 -7.25 6.04
C ARG A 29 -8.66 -8.67 5.54
N THR A 30 -7.71 -9.18 4.74
CA THR A 30 -7.78 -10.51 4.14
C THR A 30 -6.47 -11.26 4.36
N MET A 31 -6.44 -12.57 4.09
CA MET A 31 -5.20 -13.36 4.14
C MET A 31 -4.34 -13.17 2.88
N LEU A 32 -4.22 -11.93 2.40
CA LEU A 32 -3.43 -11.64 1.20
C LEU A 32 -1.94 -11.76 1.53
N THR A 33 -1.19 -12.49 0.72
CA THR A 33 0.25 -12.67 0.95
C THR A 33 1.04 -11.44 0.48
N LEU A 34 2.29 -11.32 0.96
CA LEU A 34 3.19 -10.25 0.50
C LEU A 34 3.53 -10.38 -0.99
N GLU A 35 3.57 -11.60 -1.53
CA GLU A 35 3.77 -11.84 -2.97
C GLU A 35 2.56 -11.35 -3.80
N GLU A 36 1.34 -11.59 -3.32
CA GLU A 36 0.13 -11.09 -3.98
C GLU A 36 0.03 -9.57 -3.88
N LEU A 37 0.37 -9.00 -2.72
CA LEU A 37 0.43 -7.55 -2.53
C LEU A 37 1.45 -6.92 -3.50
N ALA A 38 2.62 -7.55 -3.62
CA ALA A 38 3.63 -7.16 -4.58
C ALA A 38 3.09 -7.15 -6.02
N ARG A 39 2.40 -8.21 -6.42
CA ARG A 39 1.79 -8.29 -7.76
C ARG A 39 0.74 -7.20 -7.99
N GLU A 40 -0.16 -6.97 -7.04
CA GLU A 40 -1.22 -5.95 -7.18
C GLU A 40 -0.67 -4.52 -7.20
N LEU A 41 0.41 -4.25 -6.46
CA LEU A 41 1.10 -2.95 -6.46
C LEU A 41 2.22 -2.85 -7.51
N ASN A 42 2.33 -3.85 -8.39
CA ASN A 42 3.34 -3.93 -9.43
C ASN A 42 4.79 -3.83 -8.90
N LEU A 43 5.05 -4.37 -7.71
CA LEU A 43 6.36 -4.47 -7.08
C LEU A 43 7.18 -5.60 -7.71
N ALA A 44 8.50 -5.47 -7.65
CA ALA A 44 9.46 -6.43 -8.16
C ALA A 44 9.55 -7.69 -7.29
N SER A 45 9.33 -7.57 -5.98
CA SER A 45 9.46 -8.69 -5.03
C SER A 45 8.60 -8.52 -3.78
N TRP A 46 8.42 -9.60 -3.03
CA TRP A 46 7.73 -9.58 -1.73
C TRP A 46 8.48 -8.73 -0.68
N GLU A 47 9.81 -8.59 -0.83
CA GLU A 47 10.64 -7.74 0.03
C GLU A 47 10.23 -6.27 -0.11
N GLU A 48 10.00 -5.79 -1.33
CA GLU A 48 9.49 -4.43 -1.55
C GLU A 48 8.11 -4.22 -0.93
N ALA A 49 7.24 -5.24 -0.97
CA ALA A 49 5.93 -5.16 -0.34
C ALA A 49 6.07 -5.06 1.19
N TYR A 50 7.00 -5.82 1.77
CA TYR A 50 7.30 -5.75 3.19
C TYR A 50 7.88 -4.38 3.60
N GLU A 51 8.80 -3.82 2.82
CA GLU A 51 9.33 -2.47 3.06
C GLU A 51 8.24 -1.40 2.97
N LEU A 52 7.34 -1.53 1.98
CA LEU A 52 6.21 -0.62 1.80
C LEU A 52 5.29 -0.63 3.02
N ILE A 53 4.89 -1.82 3.49
CA ILE A 53 4.03 -1.97 4.67
C ILE A 53 4.67 -1.35 5.92
N ASN A 54 5.97 -1.52 6.10
CA ASN A 54 6.69 -0.92 7.24
C ASN A 54 6.87 0.60 7.12
N SER A 55 6.92 1.13 5.91
CA SER A 55 7.07 2.57 5.65
C SER A 55 5.74 3.32 5.71
N VAL A 56 4.64 2.63 5.42
CA VAL A 56 3.29 3.20 5.39
C VAL A 56 2.71 3.29 6.81
N PRO A 57 2.22 4.47 7.23
CA PRO A 57 1.53 4.60 8.51
C PRO A 57 0.35 3.64 8.66
N SER A 58 0.21 3.02 9.83
CA SER A 58 -0.82 2.01 10.08
C SER A 58 -2.24 2.51 9.81
N TRP A 59 -2.55 3.79 10.01
CA TRP A 59 -3.89 4.31 9.71
C TRP A 59 -4.26 4.18 8.23
N ILE A 60 -3.30 4.18 7.30
CA ILE A 60 -3.58 4.04 5.86
C ILE A 60 -4.04 2.62 5.52
N LEU A 61 -3.48 1.63 6.22
CA LEU A 61 -3.85 0.21 6.09
C LEU A 61 -5.26 -0.06 6.61
N TRP A 62 -5.63 0.55 7.74
CA TRP A 62 -6.88 0.24 8.43
C TRP A 62 -8.05 1.14 8.04
N THR A 63 -7.78 2.39 7.65
CA THR A 63 -8.81 3.38 7.31
C THR A 63 -9.42 3.01 5.97
N PRO A 64 -10.73 2.67 5.93
CA PRO A 64 -11.40 2.34 4.69
C PRO A 64 -11.31 3.50 3.70
N LEU A 65 -11.07 3.16 2.43
CA LEU A 65 -11.01 4.15 1.33
C LEU A 65 -12.24 5.08 1.31
N GLU A 66 -13.41 4.58 1.69
CA GLU A 66 -14.66 5.35 1.76
C GLU A 66 -14.60 6.56 2.69
N ILE A 67 -13.79 6.51 3.76
CA ILE A 67 -13.61 7.64 4.68
C ILE A 67 -12.87 8.77 3.97
N TYR A 68 -11.89 8.43 3.14
CA TYR A 68 -11.12 9.41 2.38
C TYR A 68 -11.89 10.00 1.19
N LYS A 69 -12.85 9.27 0.63
CA LYS A 69 -13.73 9.76 -0.45
C LYS A 69 -14.79 10.76 0.01
N ARG A 70 -15.06 10.84 1.31
CA ARG A 70 -16.06 11.73 1.90
C ARG A 70 -15.52 13.13 2.27
N SER A 71 -14.22 13.38 2.14
CA SER A 71 -13.58 14.67 2.44
C SER A 71 -13.36 15.52 1.19
#